data_AF-A0A920KWS3-F1
#
_entry.id   AF-A0A920KWS3-F1
#
_cell.length_a   1.000
_cell.length_b   1.000
_cell.length_c   1.000
_cell.angle_alpha   90.00
_cell.angle_beta   90.00
_cell.angle_gamma   90.00
#
_symmetry.space_group_name_H-M   'P 1'
#
loop_
_entity.id
_entity.type
_entity.pdbx_description
1 polymer ?
#
loop_
_entity_poly.entity_id
_entity_poly.type
_entity_poly.pdbx_seq_one_letter_code
_entity_poly.pdbx_strand_id
1 'polypeptide(L)'
;MVYGNRSAEDAMFVDELQQLQTAYDNRLSIVNIYSRKKVSDALFGRIDMSHINYVRNTLFSQLNFDAFYVCGPSGMIEASVQALSDSGVSDENIHVEHFTGGAEIDRSFEGKLHTKYC
;
A
#
# COMPACT_ATOMS: atom_id res chain seq x y z
N MET A 1 -4.33 -6.14 2.38
CA MET A 1 -3.18 -5.80 1.50
C MET A 1 -3.69 -4.99 0.32
N VAL A 2 -3.03 -3.87 -0.01
CA VAL A 2 -3.30 -3.09 -1.23
C VAL A 2 -2.14 -3.34 -2.18
N TYR A 3 -2.42 -3.83 -3.39
CA TYR A 3 -1.39 -4.29 -4.32
C TYR A 3 -1.49 -3.59 -5.68
N GLY A 4 -0.46 -2.82 -6.02
CA GLY A 4 -0.45 -1.93 -7.18
C GLY A 4 0.35 -2.50 -8.35
N ASN A 5 -0.29 -2.65 -9.52
CA ASN A 5 0.35 -3.11 -10.75
C ASN A 5 -0.08 -2.26 -11.96
N ARG A 6 0.53 -2.50 -13.12
CA ARG A 6 0.15 -1.84 -14.38
C ARG A 6 -1.17 -2.37 -14.92
N SER A 7 -1.31 -3.70 -14.97
CA SER A 7 -2.51 -4.42 -15.33
C SER A 7 -2.53 -5.77 -14.61
N ALA A 8 -3.62 -6.54 -14.75
CA ALA A 8 -3.73 -7.87 -14.16
C ALA A 8 -2.72 -8.86 -14.78
N GLU A 9 -2.38 -8.66 -16.06
CA GLU A 9 -1.43 -9.51 -16.78
C GLU A 9 0.02 -9.24 -16.39
N ASP A 10 0.33 -8.01 -15.96
CA ASP A 10 1.65 -7.61 -15.47
C ASP A 10 1.85 -7.97 -13.97
N ALA A 11 0.77 -8.34 -13.28
CA ALA A 11 0.81 -8.58 -11.84
C ALA A 11 1.47 -9.94 -11.54
N MET A 12 2.48 -9.91 -10.67
CA MET A 12 3.16 -11.12 -10.22
C MET A 12 2.36 -11.81 -9.11
N PHE A 13 2.50 -13.13 -9.03
CA PHE A 13 1.93 -13.98 -7.97
C PHE A 13 0.40 -13.94 -7.86
N VAL A 14 -0.32 -13.60 -8.93
CA VAL A 14 -1.79 -13.44 -8.89
C VAL A 14 -2.48 -14.72 -8.42
N ASP A 15 -2.11 -15.86 -8.99
CA ASP A 15 -2.74 -17.14 -8.66
C ASP A 15 -2.41 -17.57 -7.22
N GLU A 16 -1.17 -17.39 -6.77
CA GLU A 16 -0.73 -17.70 -5.42
C GLU A 16 -1.41 -16.80 -4.38
N LEU A 17 -1.52 -15.51 -4.66
CA LEU A 17 -2.22 -14.54 -3.81
C LEU A 17 -3.71 -14.84 -3.73
N GLN A 18 -4.33 -15.20 -4.85
CA GLN A 18 -5.73 -15.60 -4.89
C GLN A 18 -5.97 -16.88 -4.07
N GLN A 19 -5.09 -17.88 -4.21
CA GLN A 19 -5.14 -19.11 -3.42
C GLN A 19 -4.99 -18.83 -1.91
N LEU A 20 -4.04 -17.97 -1.53
CA LEU A 20 -3.85 -17.55 -0.14
C LEU A 20 -5.09 -16.81 0.40
N GLN A 21 -5.68 -15.93 -0.40
CA GLN A 21 -6.89 -15.22 -0.01
C GLN A 21 -8.06 -16.19 0.18
N THR A 22 -8.23 -17.18 -0.71
CA THR A 22 -9.28 -18.20 -0.54
C THR A 22 -9.02 -19.11 0.67
N ALA A 23 -7.76 -19.46 0.95
CA ALA A 23 -7.40 -20.29 2.10
C ALA A 23 -7.58 -19.57 3.45
N TYR A 24 -7.51 -18.23 3.45
CA TYR A 24 -7.54 -17.39 4.65
C TYR A 24 -8.49 -16.20 4.51
N ASP A 25 -9.67 -16.43 3.95
CA ASP A 25 -10.67 -15.40 3.59
C ASP A 25 -11.09 -14.49 4.76
N ASN A 26 -11.05 -15.01 5.98
CA ASN A 26 -11.36 -14.30 7.22
C ASN A 26 -10.22 -13.44 7.78
N ARG A 27 -8.99 -13.58 7.25
CA ARG A 27 -7.79 -12.88 7.76
C ARG A 27 -7.00 -12.15 6.69
N LEU A 28 -7.15 -12.52 5.43
CA LEU A 28 -6.46 -11.93 4.30
C LEU A 28 -7.47 -11.39 3.31
N SER A 29 -7.40 -10.10 3.06
CA SER A 29 -8.10 -9.44 1.96
C SER A 29 -7.11 -8.68 1.09
N ILE A 30 -7.22 -8.85 -0.21
CA ILE A 30 -6.34 -8.22 -1.20
C ILE A 30 -7.16 -7.27 -2.06
N VAL A 31 -6.75 -6.01 -2.12
CA VAL A 31 -7.33 -4.99 -2.99
C VAL A 31 -6.32 -4.69 -4.08
N ASN A 32 -6.63 -5.10 -5.31
CA ASN A 32 -5.79 -4.82 -6.46
C ASN A 32 -6.06 -3.40 -7.01
N ILE A 33 -4.99 -2.72 -7.39
CA ILE A 33 -5.04 -1.41 -8.05
C ILE A 33 -4.24 -1.48 -9.34
N TYR A 34 -4.88 -1.18 -10.47
CA TYR A 34 -4.26 -1.24 -11.79
C TYR A 34 -4.17 0.14 -12.43
N SER A 35 -2.95 0.55 -12.78
CA SER A 35 -2.69 1.91 -13.27
C SER A 35 -2.97 2.13 -14.76
N ARG A 36 -3.12 1.07 -15.56
CA ARG A 36 -3.28 1.17 -17.02
C ARG A 36 -4.50 0.46 -17.59
N LYS A 37 -5.14 -0.44 -16.82
CA LYS A 37 -6.31 -1.20 -17.28
C LYS A 37 -7.39 -1.21 -16.20
N LYS A 38 -8.64 -0.88 -16.58
CA LYS A 38 -9.80 -1.03 -15.69
C LYS A 38 -10.24 -2.50 -15.67
N VAL A 39 -10.51 -3.00 -14.47
CA VAL A 39 -11.01 -4.36 -14.21
C VAL A 39 -12.18 -4.21 -13.22
N SER A 40 -13.22 -5.03 -13.33
CA SER A 40 -14.44 -4.92 -12.51
C SER A 40 -14.15 -4.94 -11.01
N ASP A 41 -13.24 -5.80 -10.58
CA ASP A 41 -12.99 -6.11 -9.16
C ASP A 41 -11.66 -5.50 -8.67
N ALA A 42 -11.23 -4.39 -9.28
CA ALA A 42 -10.01 -3.69 -8.92
C ALA A 42 -10.20 -2.17 -9.00
N LEU A 43 -9.43 -1.44 -8.20
CA LEU A 43 -9.36 0.01 -8.32
C LEU A 43 -8.48 0.40 -9.51
N PHE A 44 -8.73 1.58 -10.07
CA PHE A 44 -8.03 2.07 -11.25
C PHE A 44 -7.21 3.31 -10.92
N GLY A 45 -5.93 3.29 -11.26
CA GLY A 45 -5.00 4.39 -11.05
C GLY A 45 -3.69 3.94 -10.41
N ARG A 46 -2.91 4.93 -9.97
CA ARG A 46 -1.77 4.67 -9.08
C ARG A 46 -2.24 4.75 -7.64
N ILE A 47 -1.59 4.00 -6.76
CA ILE A 47 -1.85 4.12 -5.33
C ILE A 47 -1.52 5.55 -4.90
N ASP A 48 -2.51 6.23 -4.36
CA ASP A 48 -2.43 7.59 -3.84
C ASP A 48 -3.27 7.72 -2.56
N MET A 49 -3.30 8.92 -2.00
CA MET A 49 -4.06 9.22 -0.78
C MET A 49 -5.55 8.90 -0.90
N SER A 50 -6.16 9.10 -2.07
CA SER A 50 -7.60 8.83 -2.28
C SER A 50 -7.90 7.34 -2.22
N HIS A 51 -7.04 6.51 -2.81
CA HIS A 51 -7.16 5.06 -2.76
C HIS A 51 -7.01 4.53 -1.33
N ILE A 52 -6.04 5.04 -0.58
CA ILE A 52 -5.81 4.61 0.80
C ILE A 52 -6.98 4.98 1.70
N ASN A 53 -7.46 6.22 1.57
CA ASN A 53 -8.63 6.68 2.32
C ASN A 53 -9.87 5.88 1.94
N TYR A 54 -10.08 5.53 0.67
CA TYR A 54 -11.18 4.68 0.25
C TYR A 54 -11.08 3.27 0.83
N VAL A 55 -9.91 2.64 0.73
CA VAL A 55 -9.69 1.29 1.28
C VAL A 55 -9.96 1.27 2.78
N ARG A 56 -9.41 2.23 3.53
CA ARG A 56 -9.56 2.28 5.00
C ARG A 56 -10.97 2.68 5.43
N ASN A 57 -11.48 3.79 4.91
CA ASN A 57 -12.71 4.41 5.42
C ASN A 57 -13.97 3.85 4.78
N THR A 58 -13.87 3.08 3.69
CA THR A 58 -15.02 2.49 3.02
C THR A 58 -14.95 0.97 3.04
N LEU A 59 -13.92 0.36 2.44
CA LEU A 59 -13.86 -1.10 2.33
C LEU A 59 -13.63 -1.79 3.68
N PHE A 60 -12.80 -1.19 4.54
CA PHE A 60 -12.42 -1.75 5.84
C PHE A 60 -12.78 -0.83 7.01
N SER A 61 -13.86 -0.06 6.88
CA SER A 61 -14.29 0.95 7.87
C SER A 61 -14.60 0.39 9.26
N GLN A 62 -14.86 -0.91 9.35
CA GLN A 62 -15.17 -1.61 10.59
C GLN A 62 -13.94 -2.27 11.23
N LEU A 63 -12.77 -2.20 10.59
CA LEU A 63 -11.53 -2.78 11.07
C LEU A 63 -10.64 -1.71 11.69
N ASN A 64 -10.01 -2.07 12.81
CA ASN A 64 -8.92 -1.31 13.40
C ASN A 64 -7.60 -1.97 12.98
N PHE A 65 -6.63 -1.15 12.56
CA PHE A 65 -5.32 -1.62 12.12
C PHE A 65 -4.26 -1.21 13.14
N ASP A 66 -3.51 -2.18 13.64
CA ASP A 66 -2.45 -1.95 14.63
C ASP A 66 -1.16 -1.43 13.98
N ALA A 67 -0.87 -1.85 12.75
CA ALA A 67 0.35 -1.48 12.02
C ALA A 67 0.11 -1.41 10.51
N PHE A 68 0.89 -0.55 9.85
CA PHE A 68 0.90 -0.35 8.40
C PHE A 68 2.30 -0.59 7.86
N TYR A 69 2.41 -1.40 6.81
CA TYR A 69 3.66 -1.68 6.12
C TYR A 69 3.55 -1.15 4.69
N VAL A 70 4.46 -0.27 4.31
CA VAL A 70 4.44 0.43 3.03
C VAL A 70 5.77 0.23 2.33
N CYS A 71 5.73 -0.32 1.12
CA CYS A 71 6.90 -0.51 0.28
C CYS A 71 6.59 -0.10 -1.16
N GLY A 72 7.57 0.46 -1.87
CA GLY A 72 7.46 0.75 -3.30
C GLY A 72 8.14 2.05 -3.72
N PRO A 73 7.72 2.67 -4.84
CA PRO A 73 8.31 3.91 -5.33
C PRO A 73 8.10 5.07 -4.34
N SER A 74 9.06 6.00 -4.24
CA SER A 74 9.04 7.09 -3.25
C SER A 74 7.73 7.89 -3.24
N GLY A 75 7.23 8.31 -4.41
CA GLY A 75 5.98 9.08 -4.47
C GLY A 75 4.75 8.30 -3.99
N MET A 76 4.75 6.97 -4.07
CA MET A 76 3.70 6.14 -3.50
C MET A 76 3.82 6.06 -1.98
N ILE A 77 5.05 5.87 -1.49
CA ILE A 77 5.34 5.85 -0.06
C ILE A 77 4.92 7.16 0.60
N GLU A 78 5.36 8.30 0.06
CA GLU A 78 5.04 9.64 0.58
C GLU A 78 3.53 9.88 0.66
N ALA A 79 2.81 9.59 -0.43
CA ALA A 79 1.35 9.69 -0.45
C ALA A 79 0.69 8.77 0.58
N SER A 80 1.29 7.60 0.83
CA SER A 80 0.75 6.63 1.78
C SER A 80 0.95 7.04 3.23
N VAL A 81 2.17 7.46 3.56
CA VAL A 81 2.51 7.96 4.89
C VAL A 81 1.66 9.18 5.21
N GLN A 82 1.55 10.15 4.30
CA GLN A 82 0.73 11.34 4.52
C GLN A 82 -0.74 10.99 4.79
N ALA A 83 -1.33 10.10 3.97
CA ALA A 83 -2.71 9.68 4.15
C ALA A 83 -2.98 9.00 5.50
N LEU A 84 -2.00 8.24 6.00
CA LEU A 84 -2.09 7.54 7.29
C LEU A 84 -1.89 8.52 8.46
N SER A 85 -0.87 9.38 8.41
CA SER A 85 -0.62 10.40 9.42
C SER A 85 -1.79 11.39 9.53
N ASP A 86 -2.37 11.82 8.41
CA ASP A 86 -3.56 12.70 8.39
C ASP A 86 -4.79 12.04 9.02
N SER A 87 -4.82 10.70 9.06
CA SER A 87 -5.87 9.93 9.73
C SER A 87 -5.62 9.65 11.20
N GLY A 88 -4.53 10.18 11.76
CA GLY A 88 -4.17 10.05 13.16
C GLY A 88 -3.41 8.75 13.50
N VAL A 89 -2.90 8.04 12.49
CA VAL A 89 -2.00 6.90 12.74
C VAL A 89 -0.67 7.43 13.27
N SER A 90 -0.22 6.90 14.41
CA SER A 90 1.09 7.22 14.99
C SER A 90 2.23 6.76 14.07
N ASP A 91 3.27 7.57 13.93
CA ASP A 91 4.44 7.26 13.09
C ASP A 91 5.12 5.94 13.50
N GLU A 92 5.01 5.54 14.77
CA GLU A 92 5.57 4.27 15.27
C GLU A 92 4.86 3.03 14.71
N ASN A 93 3.64 3.19 14.21
CA ASN A 93 2.83 2.13 13.59
C ASN A 93 2.92 2.15 12.06
N ILE A 94 3.70 3.07 11.47
CA ILE A 94 3.92 3.16 10.03
C ILE A 94 5.35 2.71 9.72
N HIS A 95 5.48 1.56 9.07
CA HIS A 95 6.76 0.96 8.71
C HIS A 95 6.97 1.09 7.20
N VAL A 96 8.07 1.75 6.82
CA VAL A 96 8.37 2.05 5.42
C VAL A 96 9.64 1.33 4.98
N GLU A 97 9.56 0.71 3.80
CA GLU A 97 10.70 0.12 3.11
C GLU A 97 10.91 0.79 1.75
N HIS A 98 12.11 1.34 1.54
CA HIS A 98 12.49 1.97 0.28
C HIS A 98 13.31 1.02 -0.58
N PHE A 99 12.80 0.70 -1.78
CA PHE A 99 13.58 0.03 -2.81
C PHE A 99 14.13 1.06 -3.80
N THR A 100 15.24 1.72 -3.46
CA THR A 100 15.99 2.49 -4.45
C THR A 100 17.13 1.63 -5.00
N GLY A 101 16.97 1.19 -6.25
CA GLY A 101 18.10 0.78 -7.06
C GLY A 101 18.93 2.03 -7.41
N GLY A 102 19.91 2.37 -6.57
CA GLY A 102 21.07 3.19 -6.95
C GLY A 102 20.85 4.66 -7.34
N ALA A 103 19.85 5.36 -6.81
CA ALA A 103 19.76 6.83 -6.95
C ALA A 103 19.68 7.50 -5.58
N GLU A 104 20.49 8.54 -5.38
CA GLU A 104 20.62 9.29 -4.13
C GLU A 104 19.28 9.91 -3.70
N ILE A 105 18.99 9.76 -2.41
CA ILE A 105 17.74 10.19 -1.79
C ILE A 105 17.94 11.61 -1.25
N ASP A 106 17.06 12.55 -1.64
CA ASP A 106 16.95 13.85 -0.98
C ASP A 106 16.44 13.66 0.46
N ARG A 107 17.25 14.06 1.43
CA ARG A 107 17.05 13.85 2.87
C ARG A 107 16.20 14.94 3.54
N SER A 108 15.40 15.67 2.77
CA SER A 108 14.60 16.78 3.30
C SER A 108 13.38 16.34 4.12
N PHE A 109 13.08 15.04 4.20
CA PHE A 109 11.99 14.47 5.02
C PHE A 109 12.50 13.73 6.27
N GLU A 110 13.41 14.34 7.05
CA GLU A 110 13.72 13.86 8.41
C GLU A 110 12.62 14.32 9.40
N GLY A 111 11.49 13.62 9.33
CA GLY A 111 10.44 13.64 10.35
C GLY A 111 10.21 12.24 10.90
N LYS A 112 11.08 11.78 11.80
CA LYS A 112 10.87 10.65 12.74
C LYS A 112 10.26 9.33 12.24
N LEU A 113 10.42 8.93 10.97
CA LEU A 113 10.14 7.54 10.59
C LEU A 113 11.30 6.62 10.97
N HIS A 114 11.00 5.52 11.66
CA HIS A 114 11.96 4.50 12.05
C HIS A 114 12.34 3.67 10.81
N THR A 115 13.24 4.21 9.98
CA THR A 115 13.69 3.56 8.75
C THR A 115 14.52 2.31 9.09
N LYS A 116 13.94 1.13 8.91
CA LYS A 116 14.71 -0.12 8.89
C LYS A 116 15.14 -0.40 7.45
N TYR A 117 16.42 -0.18 7.18
CA TYR A 117 17.07 -0.74 6.01
C TYR A 117 17.19 -2.26 6.21
N CYS A 118 16.84 -3.03 5.18
CA CYS A 118 17.08 -4.48 5.15
C CYS A 118 18.59 -4.75 5.12
#